data_AF-A0A1I0G5B0-F1
#
_entry.id   AF-A0A1I0G5B0-F1
#
_cell.length_a   1.000
_cell.length_b   1.000
_cell.length_c   1.000
_cell.angle_alpha   90.00
_cell.angle_beta   90.00
_cell.angle_gamma   90.00
#
_symmetry.space_group_name_H-M   'P 1'
#
loop_
_entity.id
_entity.type
_entity.pdbx_description
1 polymer ?
#
loop_
_entity_poly.entity_id
_entity_poly.type
_entity_poly.pdbx_seq_one_letter_code
_entity_poly.pdbx_strand_id
1 'polypeptide(L)' 'MKKLTITVDDEVYKGLHARIGRGNISRFLNDMARPHVVADDIEAGYMAMAADEEREQEALEWAEQGMTDLTHGET' A
#
# COMPACT_ATOMS: atom_id res chain seq x y z
N MET A 1 15.31 2.06 3.87
CA MET A 1 14.94 3.36 4.49
C MET A 1 15.71 4.49 3.83
N LYS A 2 15.05 5.61 3.53
CA LYS A 2 15.68 6.85 3.05
C LYS A 2 15.67 7.88 4.20
N LYS A 3 16.68 8.74 4.28
CA LYS A 3 16.73 9.83 5.28
C LYS A 3 16.13 11.10 4.68
N LEU A 4 15.25 11.75 5.44
CA LEU A 4 14.66 13.04 5.11
C LEU A 4 15.02 14.03 6.22
N THR A 5 15.51 15.22 5.84
CA THR A 5 15.73 16.33 6.76
C THR A 5 14.53 17.26 6.69
N ILE A 6 13.91 17.55 7.82
CA ILE A 6 12.78 18.46 7.94
C ILE A 6 13.10 19.55 8.97
N THR A 7 12.51 20.72 8.81
CA THR A 7 12.54 21.78 9.83
C THR A 7 11.27 21.68 10.67
N VAL A 8 11.42 21.78 11.99
CA VAL A 8 10.31 21.79 12.96
C VAL A 8 10.56 22.88 13.97
N ASP A 9 9.49 23.39 14.58
CA ASP A 9 9.61 24.35 15.68
C ASP A 9 10.33 23.74 16.89
N ASP A 10 11.01 24.60 17.65
CA ASP A 10 11.79 24.19 18.82
C ASP A 10 10.90 23.54 19.90
N GLU A 11 9.66 24.01 20.07
CA GLU A 11 8.69 23.41 20.99
C GLU A 11 8.33 21.98 20.58
N VAL A 12 8.18 21.73 19.27
CA VAL A 12 7.84 20.41 18.72
C VAL A 12 9.02 19.48 18.89
N TYR A 13 10.24 19.95 18.58
CA TYR A 13 11.45 19.15 18.79
C TYR A 13 11.62 18.73 20.25
N LYS A 14 11.45 19.67 21.19
CA LYS A 14 11.49 19.40 22.64
C LYS A 14 10.41 18.41 23.06
N GLY A 15 9.18 18.60 22.58
CA GLY A 15 8.05 17.71 22.84
C GLY A 15 8.31 16.29 22.36
N LEU A 16 8.79 16.13 21.12
CA LEU A 16 9.17 14.83 20.54
C LEU A 16 10.27 14.16 21.36
N HIS A 17 11.32 14.91 21.72
CA HIS A 17 12.42 14.36 22.48
C HIS A 17 12.00 13.93 23.90
N ALA A 18 11.14 14.70 24.57
CA ALA A 18 10.69 14.40 25.93
C ALA A 18 9.64 13.28 26.01
N ARG A 19 8.70 13.22 25.05
CA ARG A 19 7.56 12.29 25.09
C ARG A 19 7.85 10.97 24.38
N ILE A 20 8.52 11.02 23.24
CA ILE A 20 8.75 9.85 22.37
C ILE A 20 10.12 9.21 22.65
N GLY A 21 11.08 10.02 23.09
CA GLY A 21 12.42 9.58 23.43
C GLY A 21 13.35 9.45 22.22
N ARG A 22 14.66 9.51 22.50
CA ARG A 22 15.71 9.45 21.49
C ARG A 22 15.69 8.11 20.75
N GLY A 23 15.63 8.15 19.42
CA GLY A 23 15.62 6.96 18.54
C GLY A 23 14.24 6.49 18.08
N ASN A 24 13.16 6.90 18.75
CA ASN A 24 11.80 6.55 18.36
C ASN A 24 11.11 7.60 17.49
N ILE A 25 11.66 8.82 17.44
CA ILE A 25 11.08 9.96 16.70
C ILE A 25 10.85 9.62 15.22
N SER A 26 11.85 9.01 14.55
CA SER A 26 11.72 8.66 13.13
C SER A 26 10.62 7.64 12.87
N ARG A 27 10.43 6.66 13.76
CA ARG A 27 9.35 5.66 13.67
C ARG A 27 8.00 6.33 13.88
N PHE A 28 7.88 7.12 14.94
CA PHE A 28 6.65 7.85 15.26
C PHE A 28 6.18 8.74 14.10
N LEU A 29 7.07 9.56 13.53
CA LEU A 29 6.71 10.43 12.42
C LEU A 29 6.32 9.63 11.17
N ASN A 30 6.98 8.52 10.90
CA ASN A 30 6.64 7.65 9.77
C ASN A 30 5.28 6.97 9.94
N ASP A 31 4.99 6.47 11.15
CA ASP A 31 3.72 5.84 11.48
C ASP A 31 2.56 6.84 11.39
N MET A 32 2.78 8.10 11.78
CA MET A 32 1.81 9.17 11.57
C MET A 32 1.66 9.58 10.10
N ALA A 33 2.75 9.63 9.33
CA ALA A 33 2.69 10.05 7.94
C ALA A 33 2.06 9.00 7.02
N ARG A 34 2.31 7.71 7.27
CA ARG A 34 1.86 6.58 6.43
C ARG A 34 0.38 6.64 6.02
N PRO A 35 -0.61 6.82 6.92
CA PRO A 35 -2.02 6.87 6.51
C PRO A 35 -2.35 8.07 5.61
N HIS A 36 -1.54 9.13 5.61
CA HIS A 36 -1.80 10.33 4.81
C HIS A 36 -1.04 10.36 3.48
N VAL A 37 -0.09 9.44 3.26
CA VAL A 37 0.76 9.41 2.05
C VAL A 37 0.72 8.08 1.32
N VAL A 38 0.19 7.01 1.94
CA VAL A 38 0.10 5.67 1.34
C VAL A 38 -1.36 5.23 1.14
N ALA A 39 -2.34 5.82 1.84
CA ALA A 39 -3.73 5.38 1.73
C ALA A 39 -4.35 5.64 0.34
N ASP A 40 -3.90 6.67 -0.38
CA ASP A 40 -4.39 6.97 -1.73
C ASP A 40 -3.98 5.92 -2.78
N ASP A 41 -2.92 5.15 -2.55
CA ASP A 41 -2.34 4.27 -3.58
C ASP A 41 -3.12 2.96 -3.75
N ILE A 42 -3.73 2.45 -2.67
CA ILE A 42 -4.54 1.22 -2.74
C ILE A 42 -5.89 1.52 -3.40
N GLU A 43 -6.56 2.59 -3.00
CA GLU A 43 -7.85 2.99 -3.60
C GLU A 43 -7.68 3.39 -5.07
N ALA A 44 -6.63 4.17 -5.40
CA ALA A 44 -6.30 4.46 -6.79
C ALA A 44 -5.94 3.20 -7.58
N GLY A 45 -5.21 2.25 -6.98
CA GLY A 45 -4.91 0.96 -7.58
C GLY A 45 -6.15 0.12 -7.86
N TYR A 46 -7.11 0.06 -6.93
CA TYR A 46 -8.40 -0.60 -7.15
C TYR A 46 -9.22 0.10 -8.23
N MET A 47 -9.27 1.43 -8.25
CA MET A 47 -9.97 2.19 -9.29
C MET A 47 -9.35 2.01 -10.67
N ALA A 48 -8.02 1.95 -10.76
CA ALA A 48 -7.30 1.68 -12.01
C ALA A 48 -7.50 0.23 -12.49
N MET A 49 -7.54 -0.75 -11.57
CA MET A 49 -7.87 -2.15 -11.91
C MET A 49 -9.33 -2.32 -12.30
N ALA A 50 -10.27 -1.60 -11.67
CA ALA A 50 -11.69 -1.62 -12.01
C ALA A 50 -11.99 -0.92 -13.36
N ALA A 51 -11.10 -0.05 -13.83
CA ALA A 51 -11.20 0.60 -15.14
C ALA A 51 -10.58 -0.23 -16.29
N ASP A 52 -9.99 -1.39 -15.99
CA ASP A 52 -9.26 -2.24 -16.92
C ASP A 52 -10.06 -3.53 -17.21
N GLU A 53 -11.19 -3.37 -17.92
CA GLU A 53 -12.11 -4.45 -18.29
C GLU A 53 -11.46 -5.51 -19.21
N GLU A 54 -10.46 -5.13 -20.01
CA GLU A 54 -9.73 -6.07 -20.89
C GLU A 54 -8.92 -7.08 -20.08
N ARG A 55 -8.29 -6.65 -18.97
CA ARG A 55 -7.56 -7.56 -18.08
C ARG A 55 -8.49 -8.48 -17.28
N GLU A 56 -9.70 -8.03 -16.94
CA GLU A 56 -10.72 -8.88 -16.31
C GLU A 56 -11.19 -9.98 -17.27
N GLN A 57 -11.38 -9.66 -18.55
CA GLN A 57 -11.73 -10.66 -19.57
C GLN A 57 -10.61 -11.67 -19.79
N GLU A 58 -9.35 -11.23 -19.84
CA GLU A 58 -8.21 -12.16 -19.94
C GLU A 58 -8.17 -13.07 -18.70
N ALA A 59 -8.29 -12.54 -17.48
CA ALA A 59 -8.30 -13.37 -16.27
C ALA A 59 -9.48 -14.36 -16.23
N LEU A 60 -10.65 -13.97 -16.73
CA LEU A 60 -11.82 -14.86 -16.90
C LEU A 60 -11.54 -15.99 -17.90
N GLU A 61 -10.96 -15.68 -19.06
CA GLU A 61 -10.58 -16.68 -20.06
C GLU A 61 -9.56 -17.70 -19.51
N TRP A 62 -8.58 -17.23 -18.74
CA TRP A 62 -7.62 -18.12 -18.06
C TRP A 62 -8.30 -19.00 -16.98
N ALA A 63 -9.25 -18.46 -16.24
CA ALA A 63 -10.00 -19.20 -15.21
C ALA A 63 -10.94 -20.26 -15.83
N GLU A 64 -11.57 -19.96 -16.96
CA GLU A 64 -12.47 -20.87 -17.68
C GLU A 64 -11.70 -21.99 -18.41
N GLN A 65 -10.50 -21.71 -18.92
CA GLN A 65 -9.62 -22.73 -19.50
C GLN A 65 -9.18 -23.78 -18.47
N GLY A 66 -8.95 -23.38 -17.21
CA GLY A 66 -8.63 -24.31 -16.12
C GLY A 66 -9.79 -25.24 -15.71
N MET A 67 -11.04 -24.84 -15.97
CA MET A 67 -12.24 -25.64 -15.67
C MET A 67 -12.55 -26.69 -16.75
N THR A 68 -12.15 -26.42 -18.00
CA THR A 68 -12.43 -27.31 -19.15
C THR A 68 -11.50 -28.53 -19.20
N ASP A 69 -10.28 -28.40 -18.69
CA ASP A 69 -9.28 -29.48 -18.60
C ASP A 69 -9.67 -30.55 -17.56
N LEU A 70 -10.27 -30.14 -16.43
CA LEU A 70 -10.75 -31.06 -15.40
C LEU A 70 -11.92 -31.94 -15.84
N THR A 71 -12.67 -31.54 -16.88
CA THR A 71 -13.83 -32.29 -17.39
C THR A 71 -13.52 -33.21 -18.57
N HIS A 72 -12.31 -33.14 -19.15
CA HIS A 72 -11.91 -33.96 -20.30
C HIS A 72 -11.02 -35.17 -19.91
N GLY A 73 -10.86 -35.45 -18.62
CA GLY A 73 -10.05 -36.56 -18.09
C GLY A 73 -10.81 -37.84 -17.74
N GLU A 74 -12.08 -37.99 -18.13
CA GLU A 74 -12.86 -39.23 -17.95
C GLU A 74 -13.64 -39.58 -19.22
N THR A 75 -12.96 -40.18 -20.20
CA THR A 75 -13.54 -41.17 -21.12
C THR A 75 -12.48 -42.16 -21.58
#